data_AF-A0A0A1DVW3-F1
#
_entry.id   AF-A0A0A1DVW3-F1
#
_cell.length_a   1.000
_cell.length_b   1.000
_cell.length_c   1.000
_cell.angle_alpha   90.00
_cell.angle_beta   90.00
_cell.angle_gamma   90.00
#
_symmetry.space_group_name_H-M   'P 1'
#
loop_
_entity.id
_entity.type
_entity.pdbx_description
1 polymer ?
#
loop_
_entity_poly.entity_id
_entity_poly.type
_entity_poly.pdbx_seq_one_letter_code
_entity_poly.pdbx_strand_id
1 'polypeptide(L)'
;MRLRRTLPAALLLLTPALAACGDDGDGPDADASSSPTEPTSDAPTTPSAITPSATPTSVTSAAPSSAPPAATLPAACDVVTSDAVARAYGVTVGPADDGSGATSEGGSAWKSDDCSFEAKDLVEITVKLTGPGDFTKGTFGCPQPNEVGAIVDPADDIAGATKGWWKVSDAPPLEATLRACTADALLDIELDYEDGVDYQGDPRNDSIAFAEQILADLQG
;
A
#
# COMPACT_ATOMS: atom_id res chain seq x y z
N MET A 1 33.43 46.89 -8.23
CA MET A 1 34.68 46.18 -8.56
C MET A 1 34.31 44.78 -9.01
N ARG A 2 34.76 44.37 -10.21
CA ARG A 2 34.51 43.04 -10.79
C ARG A 2 35.58 42.08 -10.29
N LEU A 3 35.20 40.91 -9.78
CA LEU A 3 36.10 39.75 -9.75
C LEU A 3 35.36 38.51 -10.29
N ARG A 4 35.88 37.99 -11.40
CA ARG A 4 35.59 36.69 -12.02
C ARG A 4 36.69 35.70 -11.61
N ARG A 5 36.36 34.41 -11.47
CA ARG A 5 37.21 33.18 -11.62
C ARG A 5 36.30 31.98 -11.27
N THR A 6 35.77 31.09 -12.12
CA THR A 6 36.22 30.14 -13.18
C THR A 6 37.12 28.97 -12.75
N LEU A 7 36.49 27.76 -12.69
CA LEU A 7 36.92 26.36 -13.00
C LEU A 7 37.95 25.64 -12.11
N PRO A 8 38.08 24.27 -12.13
CA PRO A 8 37.48 23.25 -13.02
C PRO A 8 36.93 21.94 -12.38
N ALA A 9 36.38 21.08 -13.24
CA ALA A 9 35.87 19.72 -13.06
C ALA A 9 36.92 18.66 -12.65
N ALA A 10 36.48 17.58 -11.99
CA ALA A 10 37.22 16.34 -11.84
C ALA A 10 36.32 15.12 -12.14
N LEU A 11 36.66 14.46 -13.25
CA LEU A 11 36.24 13.12 -13.68
C LEU A 11 36.67 12.06 -12.64
N LEU A 12 35.77 11.17 -12.23
CA LEU A 12 36.14 9.91 -11.56
C LEU A 12 35.44 8.72 -12.23
N LEU A 13 36.17 8.16 -13.20
CA LEU A 13 36.39 6.75 -13.55
C LEU A 13 35.28 5.72 -13.23
N LEU A 14 34.66 5.23 -14.31
CA LEU A 14 33.96 3.93 -14.37
C LEU A 14 34.96 2.77 -14.31
N THR A 15 34.62 1.72 -13.55
CA THR A 15 35.24 0.39 -13.62
C THR A 15 34.21 -0.65 -14.04
N PRO A 16 34.39 -1.38 -15.16
CA PRO A 16 33.58 -2.54 -15.47
C PRO A 16 34.16 -3.79 -14.80
N ALA A 17 33.37 -4.48 -13.98
CA ALA A 17 33.67 -5.83 -13.52
C ALA A 17 32.98 -6.82 -14.46
N LEU A 18 33.78 -7.49 -15.29
CA LEU A 18 33.41 -8.67 -16.07
C LEU A 18 33.71 -9.93 -15.24
N ALA A 19 32.68 -10.65 -14.83
CA ALA A 19 32.71 -12.08 -14.49
C ALA A 19 31.50 -12.70 -15.21
N ALA A 20 31.65 -13.37 -16.35
CA ALA A 20 32.25 -14.68 -16.60
C ALA A 20 31.42 -15.87 -16.03
N CYS A 21 30.59 -16.42 -16.93
CA CYS A 21 30.51 -17.83 -17.34
C CYS A 21 29.91 -18.90 -16.40
N GLY A 22 28.94 -19.63 -16.96
CA GLY A 22 28.60 -21.03 -16.68
C GLY A 22 27.11 -21.22 -16.40
N ASP A 23 26.39 -22.19 -16.95
CA ASP A 23 26.66 -23.28 -17.89
C ASP A 23 25.27 -23.88 -18.21
N ASP A 24 25.14 -24.46 -19.39
CA ASP A 24 23.94 -25.03 -19.99
C ASP A 24 23.27 -26.13 -19.15
N GLY A 25 21.93 -26.21 -19.27
CA GLY A 25 21.11 -27.27 -18.67
C GLY A 25 19.80 -27.47 -19.42
N ASP A 26 19.89 -28.06 -20.61
CA ASP A 26 18.78 -28.49 -21.47
C ASP A 26 17.87 -29.55 -20.81
N GLY A 27 16.57 -29.22 -20.72
CA GLY A 27 15.39 -30.08 -20.98
C GLY A 27 15.05 -31.27 -20.05
N PRO A 28 13.91 -31.96 -20.25
CA PRO A 28 12.78 -31.69 -21.16
C PRO A 28 11.39 -31.68 -20.47
N ASP A 29 10.39 -31.31 -21.27
CA ASP A 29 8.95 -31.36 -21.03
C ASP A 29 8.44 -32.65 -20.35
N ALA A 30 7.47 -32.48 -19.44
CA ALA A 30 6.50 -33.50 -19.11
C ALA A 30 5.13 -32.85 -18.88
N ASP A 31 4.33 -32.89 -19.95
CA ASP A 31 2.87 -32.90 -19.93
C ASP A 31 2.31 -33.68 -18.72
N ALA A 32 1.53 -32.99 -17.89
CA ALA A 32 0.54 -33.63 -17.04
C ALA A 32 -0.71 -32.75 -16.98
N SER A 33 -1.39 -32.66 -18.12
CA SER A 33 -2.80 -32.31 -18.19
C SER A 33 -3.59 -33.30 -17.34
N SER A 34 -4.08 -32.83 -16.20
CA SER A 34 -5.06 -33.54 -15.38
C SER A 34 -6.29 -32.65 -15.23
N SER A 35 -7.22 -32.81 -16.18
CA SER A 35 -8.62 -32.42 -16.01
C SER A 35 -9.21 -33.12 -14.79
N PRO A 36 -9.77 -32.41 -13.81
CA PRO A 36 -10.77 -33.00 -12.94
C PRO A 36 -12.14 -32.95 -13.65
N THR A 37 -12.61 -34.14 -14.00
CA THR A 37 -14.01 -34.40 -14.33
C THR A 37 -14.80 -34.40 -13.02
N GLU A 38 -15.73 -33.46 -12.83
CA GLU A 38 -16.76 -33.58 -11.78
C GLU A 38 -18.14 -33.82 -12.40
N PRO A 39 -18.88 -34.83 -11.91
CA PRO A 39 -20.23 -35.12 -12.36
C PRO A 39 -21.29 -34.26 -11.66
N THR A 40 -22.25 -33.83 -12.48
CA THR A 40 -23.70 -33.66 -12.32
C THR A 40 -24.37 -33.76 -10.93
N SER A 41 -25.33 -32.83 -10.74
CA SER A 41 -26.65 -32.97 -10.10
C SER A 41 -26.75 -33.47 -8.65
N ASP A 42 -27.29 -32.63 -7.76
CA ASP A 42 -28.73 -32.68 -7.43
C ASP A 42 -29.14 -31.52 -6.49
N ALA A 43 -30.29 -30.93 -6.79
CA ALA A 43 -31.11 -30.17 -5.85
C ALA A 43 -32.33 -31.04 -5.46
N PRO A 44 -33.26 -30.59 -4.63
CA PRO A 44 -33.18 -30.04 -3.28
C PRO A 44 -33.87 -30.99 -2.26
N THR A 45 -33.60 -30.89 -0.96
CA THR A 45 -34.49 -31.51 0.05
C THR A 45 -34.52 -30.74 1.36
N THR A 46 -35.55 -29.91 1.51
CA THR A 46 -36.21 -29.55 2.79
C THR A 46 -37.36 -30.57 2.95
N PRO A 47 -37.82 -31.03 4.15
CA PRO A 47 -37.89 -30.27 5.40
C PRO A 47 -37.65 -31.06 6.71
N SER A 48 -37.44 -30.36 7.83
CA SER A 48 -38.05 -30.74 9.10
C SER A 48 -38.05 -29.58 10.08
N ALA A 49 -39.26 -29.14 10.41
CA ALA A 49 -39.54 -28.27 11.53
C ALA A 49 -39.24 -29.01 12.84
N ILE A 50 -38.39 -28.40 13.67
CA ILE A 50 -38.30 -28.70 15.09
C ILE A 50 -38.43 -27.37 15.81
N THR A 51 -39.51 -27.25 16.57
CA THR A 51 -39.81 -26.15 17.47
C THR A 51 -39.16 -26.45 18.82
N PRO A 52 -38.15 -25.68 19.27
CA PRO A 52 -37.87 -25.57 20.68
C PRO A 52 -38.58 -24.35 21.26
N SER A 53 -39.50 -24.62 22.18
CA SER A 53 -40.02 -23.65 23.13
C SER A 53 -38.85 -23.16 23.99
N ALA A 54 -38.46 -21.91 23.83
CA ALA A 54 -37.49 -21.23 24.68
C ALA A 54 -38.15 -20.01 25.30
N THR A 55 -38.21 -20.03 26.63
CA THR A 55 -38.62 -18.94 27.52
C THR A 55 -37.90 -17.64 27.13
N PRO A 56 -38.60 -16.51 26.94
CA PRO A 56 -37.93 -15.25 26.67
C PRO A 56 -37.25 -14.78 27.96
N THR A 57 -35.94 -15.01 28.05
CA THR A 57 -35.09 -14.29 28.99
C THR A 57 -35.02 -12.86 28.47
N SER A 58 -35.61 -11.92 29.22
CA SER A 58 -35.54 -10.50 28.92
C SER A 58 -34.07 -10.07 28.95
N VAL A 59 -33.46 -9.98 27.77
CA VAL A 59 -32.17 -9.33 27.59
C VAL A 59 -32.41 -7.85 27.81
N THR A 60 -31.90 -7.32 28.91
CA THR A 60 -31.76 -5.88 29.11
C THR A 60 -30.90 -5.36 27.96
N SER A 61 -31.57 -4.77 26.98
CA SER A 61 -30.94 -4.10 25.84
C SER A 61 -30.15 -2.93 26.40
N ALA A 62 -28.84 -3.12 26.58
CA ALA A 62 -27.94 -2.02 26.83
C ALA A 62 -28.06 -1.07 25.63
N ALA A 63 -28.43 0.19 25.89
CA ALA A 63 -28.46 1.21 24.86
C ALA A 63 -27.13 1.18 24.09
N PRO A 64 -27.14 1.28 22.75
CA PRO A 64 -25.90 1.35 21.99
C PRO A 64 -25.09 2.51 22.57
N SER A 65 -23.94 2.19 23.13
CA SER A 65 -22.99 3.21 23.57
C SER A 65 -22.65 3.99 22.31
N SER A 66 -23.10 5.25 22.25
CA SER A 66 -22.74 6.17 21.18
C SER A 66 -21.25 6.42 21.32
N ALA A 67 -20.45 5.64 20.58
CA ALA A 67 -19.06 5.96 20.39
C ALA A 67 -18.98 7.41 19.88
N PRO A 68 -17.96 8.19 20.30
CA PRO A 68 -17.72 9.50 19.72
C PRO A 68 -17.69 9.39 18.19
N PRO A 69 -18.20 10.39 17.45
CA PRO A 69 -18.01 10.43 16.02
C PRO A 69 -16.50 10.34 15.73
N ALA A 70 -16.12 9.43 14.83
CA ALA A 70 -14.74 9.36 14.36
C ALA A 70 -14.35 10.75 13.83
N ALA A 71 -13.18 11.24 14.23
CA ALA A 71 -12.66 12.48 13.68
C ALA A 71 -12.59 12.32 12.15
N THR A 72 -13.17 13.27 11.42
CA THR A 72 -13.08 13.28 9.96
C THR A 72 -11.65 13.65 9.59
N LEU A 73 -10.97 12.76 8.87
CA LEU A 73 -9.66 13.06 8.31
C LEU A 73 -9.79 14.13 7.22
N PRO A 74 -8.77 14.99 7.03
CA PRO A 74 -8.70 15.84 5.84
C PRO A 74 -8.57 14.97 4.58
N ALA A 75 -8.88 15.56 3.41
CA ALA A 75 -8.60 14.90 2.14
C ALA A 75 -7.09 14.68 1.96
N ALA A 76 -6.69 13.63 1.27
CA ALA A 76 -5.30 13.29 0.99
C ALA A 76 -4.59 14.41 0.23
N CYS A 77 -5.23 15.01 -0.79
CA CYS A 77 -4.65 16.13 -1.51
C CYS A 77 -4.67 17.47 -0.75
N ASP A 78 -5.37 17.57 0.37
CA ASP A 78 -5.28 18.74 1.25
C ASP A 78 -4.03 18.67 2.15
N VAL A 79 -3.50 17.47 2.42
CA VAL A 79 -2.32 17.27 3.27
C VAL A 79 -1.04 16.97 2.49
N VAL A 80 -1.15 16.45 1.26
CA VAL A 80 -0.01 16.14 0.41
C VAL A 80 0.14 17.16 -0.71
N THR A 81 1.37 17.63 -0.93
CA THR A 81 1.69 18.59 -2.00
C THR A 81 2.73 18.02 -2.96
N SER A 82 2.66 18.41 -4.23
CA SER A 82 3.67 18.04 -5.25
C SER A 82 5.09 18.36 -4.80
N ASP A 83 5.28 19.49 -4.10
CA ASP A 83 6.57 19.91 -3.55
C ASP A 83 7.08 18.97 -2.45
N ALA A 84 6.19 18.40 -1.62
CA ALA A 84 6.58 17.43 -0.61
C ALA A 84 6.98 16.09 -1.25
N VAL A 85 6.19 15.60 -2.21
CA VAL A 85 6.48 14.38 -2.98
C VAL A 85 7.80 14.51 -3.74
N ALA A 86 7.99 15.62 -4.46
CA ALA A 86 9.21 15.91 -5.20
C ALA A 86 10.45 15.93 -4.30
N ARG A 87 10.34 16.47 -3.08
CA ARG A 87 11.43 16.47 -2.10
C ARG A 87 11.69 15.09 -1.51
N ALA A 88 10.63 14.32 -1.21
CA ALA A 88 10.74 13.00 -0.61
C ALA A 88 11.43 12.01 -1.55
N TYR A 89 11.03 11.98 -2.82
CA TYR A 89 11.51 11.00 -3.79
C TYR A 89 12.58 11.53 -4.74
N GLY A 90 12.92 12.82 -4.66
CA GLY A 90 13.92 13.44 -5.55
C GLY A 90 13.50 13.48 -7.02
N VAL A 91 12.20 13.45 -7.30
CA VAL A 91 11.62 13.44 -8.66
C VAL A 91 10.89 14.75 -8.97
N THR A 92 10.58 14.99 -10.23
CA THR A 92 9.65 16.07 -10.63
C THR A 92 8.30 15.43 -10.94
N VAL A 93 7.28 15.78 -10.17
CA VAL A 93 5.91 15.32 -10.37
C VAL A 93 5.02 16.40 -10.98
N GLY A 94 3.95 15.98 -11.64
CA GLY A 94 2.86 16.83 -12.08
C GLY A 94 2.02 17.42 -10.93
N PRO A 95 0.92 18.12 -11.27
CA PRO A 95 -0.09 18.47 -10.29
C PRO A 95 -0.67 17.22 -9.63
N ALA A 96 -1.17 17.37 -8.41
CA ALA A 96 -1.91 16.32 -7.73
C ALA A 96 -3.24 16.05 -8.45
N ASP A 97 -3.63 14.78 -8.51
CA ASP A 97 -4.95 14.36 -8.97
C ASP A 97 -5.73 13.73 -7.81
N ASP A 98 -6.91 14.29 -7.52
CA ASP A 98 -7.83 13.77 -6.50
C ASP A 98 -8.44 12.44 -6.97
N GLY A 99 -8.40 11.44 -6.10
CA GLY A 99 -8.92 10.11 -6.36
C GLY A 99 -9.71 9.53 -5.20
N SER A 100 -10.28 8.36 -5.42
CA SER A 100 -10.86 7.56 -4.34
C SER A 100 -10.66 6.08 -4.63
N GLY A 101 -10.25 5.34 -3.62
CA GLY A 101 -9.95 3.93 -3.70
C GLY A 101 -10.94 3.06 -2.93
N ALA A 102 -10.96 1.78 -3.26
CA ALA A 102 -11.60 0.75 -2.45
C ALA A 102 -10.70 -0.47 -2.39
N THR A 103 -10.40 -0.92 -1.17
CA THR A 103 -9.52 -2.05 -0.92
C THR A 103 -10.28 -3.14 -0.17
N SER A 104 -10.03 -4.40 -0.53
CA SER A 104 -10.57 -5.57 0.17
C SER A 104 -9.47 -6.57 0.40
N GLU A 105 -9.12 -6.79 1.67
CA GLU A 105 -7.91 -7.49 2.04
C GLU A 105 -8.03 -8.13 3.42
N GLY A 106 -7.51 -9.35 3.60
CA GLY A 106 -7.48 -10.02 4.91
C GLY A 106 -8.84 -10.15 5.61
N GLY A 107 -9.95 -10.19 4.86
CA GLY A 107 -11.31 -10.22 5.40
C GLY A 107 -11.90 -8.85 5.79
N SER A 108 -11.12 -7.77 5.64
CA SER A 108 -11.55 -6.39 5.79
C SER A 108 -11.80 -5.74 4.42
N ALA A 109 -12.59 -4.67 4.40
CA ALA A 109 -12.75 -3.83 3.22
C ALA A 109 -12.97 -2.39 3.63
N TRP A 110 -12.35 -1.46 2.93
CA TRP A 110 -12.41 -0.03 3.25
C TRP A 110 -12.34 0.83 2.00
N LYS A 111 -12.72 2.09 2.17
CA LYS A 111 -12.53 3.14 1.16
C LYS A 111 -11.38 4.04 1.56
N SER A 112 -10.79 4.69 0.58
CA SER A 112 -9.76 5.70 0.80
C SER A 112 -10.04 6.94 -0.01
N ASP A 113 -9.61 8.06 0.55
CA ASP A 113 -9.39 9.29 -0.21
C ASP A 113 -7.95 9.24 -0.74
N ASP A 114 -7.78 9.40 -2.05
CA ASP A 114 -6.52 9.17 -2.73
C ASP A 114 -5.99 10.48 -3.31
N CYS A 115 -4.68 10.66 -3.29
CA CYS A 115 -3.99 11.74 -3.95
C CYS A 115 -2.82 11.20 -4.75
N SER A 116 -2.90 11.25 -6.08
CA SER A 116 -1.88 10.72 -6.97
C SER A 116 -1.00 11.81 -7.58
N PHE A 117 0.26 11.44 -7.83
CA PHE A 117 1.29 12.30 -8.39
C PHE A 117 2.08 11.51 -9.43
N GLU A 118 2.11 11.99 -10.66
CA GLU A 118 2.84 11.32 -11.73
C GLU A 118 4.19 12.00 -11.97
N ALA A 119 5.29 11.25 -11.82
CA ALA A 119 6.57 11.57 -12.41
C ALA A 119 6.65 10.84 -13.77
N LYS A 120 6.44 11.60 -14.84
CA LYS A 120 6.32 11.07 -16.20
C LYS A 120 7.49 10.14 -16.57
N ASP A 121 7.14 9.00 -17.16
CA ASP A 121 8.05 7.95 -17.63
C ASP A 121 8.96 7.40 -16.49
N LEU A 122 8.51 7.47 -15.23
CA LEU A 122 9.28 7.03 -14.06
C LEU A 122 8.44 6.35 -12.98
N VAL A 123 7.54 7.08 -12.31
CA VAL A 123 6.79 6.55 -11.16
C VAL A 123 5.49 7.31 -10.94
N GLU A 124 4.42 6.58 -10.63
CA GLU A 124 3.22 7.12 -10.02
C GLU A 124 3.28 6.92 -8.49
N ILE A 125 3.12 8.00 -7.73
CA ILE A 125 3.03 7.96 -6.27
C ILE A 125 1.60 8.25 -5.88
N THR A 126 0.93 7.29 -5.23
CA THR A 126 -0.43 7.47 -4.73
C THR A 126 -0.44 7.43 -3.20
N VAL A 127 -0.89 8.51 -2.58
CA VAL A 127 -1.12 8.57 -1.14
C VAL A 127 -2.59 8.34 -0.85
N LYS A 128 -2.90 7.38 0.02
CA LYS A 128 -4.26 7.02 0.40
C LYS A 128 -4.47 7.23 1.89
N LEU A 129 -5.54 7.93 2.25
CA LEU A 129 -5.97 8.11 3.63
C LEU A 129 -7.30 7.42 3.87
N THR A 130 -7.35 6.65 4.95
CA THR A 130 -8.54 5.92 5.38
C THR A 130 -8.75 6.14 6.87
N GLY A 131 -9.93 6.63 7.24
CA GLY A 131 -10.35 6.77 8.63
C GLY A 131 -11.12 5.53 9.13
N PRO A 132 -11.39 5.43 10.45
CA PRO A 132 -12.20 4.37 11.02
C PRO A 132 -13.60 4.24 10.41
N GLY A 133 -14.18 5.37 9.98
CA GLY A 133 -15.50 5.40 9.35
C GLY A 133 -15.54 4.81 7.94
N ASP A 134 -14.39 4.65 7.29
CA ASP A 134 -14.30 4.20 5.89
C ASP A 134 -14.19 2.67 5.76
N PHE A 135 -14.01 1.96 6.87
CA PHE A 135 -14.07 0.51 6.92
C PHE A 135 -15.51 0.03 6.74
N THR A 136 -15.78 -0.53 5.57
CA THR A 136 -17.09 -1.10 5.20
C THR A 136 -17.26 -2.55 5.66
N LYS A 137 -16.14 -3.23 5.97
CA LYS A 137 -16.10 -4.60 6.50
C LYS A 137 -14.87 -4.78 7.38
N GLY A 138 -15.02 -5.54 8.48
CA GLY A 138 -13.95 -5.78 9.44
C GLY A 138 -13.89 -4.72 10.53
N THR A 139 -12.75 -4.60 11.20
CA THR A 139 -12.49 -3.56 12.21
C THR A 139 -11.36 -2.68 11.69
N PHE A 140 -11.48 -1.37 11.92
CA PHE A 140 -10.39 -0.44 11.66
C PHE A 140 -9.11 -0.92 12.36
N GLY A 141 -8.01 -0.89 11.63
CA GLY A 141 -6.73 -1.35 12.12
C GLY A 141 -5.69 -1.33 11.01
N CYS A 142 -4.60 -2.07 11.21
CA CYS A 142 -3.48 -2.11 10.27
C CYS A 142 -3.32 -3.51 9.67
N PRO A 143 -4.21 -3.91 8.72
CA PRO A 143 -4.11 -5.20 8.06
C PRO A 143 -2.77 -5.30 7.34
N GLN A 144 -2.09 -6.44 7.52
CA GLN A 144 -0.87 -6.76 6.78
C GLN A 144 -1.23 -6.95 5.31
N PRO A 145 -0.63 -6.16 4.39
CA PRO A 145 -0.79 -6.34 2.95
C PRO A 145 -0.68 -7.81 2.55
N ASN A 146 -1.63 -8.30 1.76
CA ASN A 146 -1.59 -9.64 1.18
C ASN A 146 -1.64 -9.56 -0.34
N GLU A 147 -0.59 -10.03 -0.98
CA GLU A 147 -0.50 -10.10 -2.42
C GLU A 147 0.39 -11.29 -2.80
N VAL A 148 -0.03 -12.03 -3.82
CA VAL A 148 0.75 -13.17 -4.31
C VAL A 148 1.91 -12.61 -5.12
N GLY A 149 3.15 -13.03 -4.79
CA GLY A 149 4.34 -12.50 -5.45
C GLY A 149 4.82 -11.17 -4.88
N ALA A 150 4.35 -10.78 -3.69
CA ALA A 150 4.93 -9.65 -2.96
C ALA A 150 5.71 -10.12 -1.74
N ILE A 151 6.82 -9.44 -1.46
CA ILE A 151 7.55 -9.55 -0.21
C ILE A 151 6.96 -8.53 0.75
N VAL A 152 6.58 -8.97 1.95
CA VAL A 152 5.98 -8.10 2.98
C VAL A 152 6.81 -8.16 4.25
N ASP A 153 7.40 -7.02 4.61
CA ASP A 153 8.21 -6.84 5.81
C ASP A 153 7.52 -5.88 6.79
N PRO A 154 7.69 -6.05 8.11
CA PRO A 154 7.33 -5.03 9.08
C PRO A 154 8.09 -3.71 8.85
N ALA A 155 7.40 -2.59 9.02
CA ALA A 155 7.95 -1.25 9.05
C ALA A 155 7.67 -0.63 10.43
N ASP A 156 8.43 -1.08 11.43
CA ASP A 156 8.24 -0.74 12.85
C ASP A 156 8.90 0.60 13.24
N ASP A 157 9.58 1.24 12.30
CA ASP A 157 10.41 2.43 12.48
C ASP A 157 9.74 3.73 12.03
N ILE A 158 8.46 3.70 11.64
CA ILE A 158 7.70 4.88 11.21
C ILE A 158 7.24 5.69 12.44
N ALA A 159 7.86 6.85 12.68
CA ALA A 159 7.44 7.74 13.75
C ALA A 159 5.97 8.18 13.59
N GLY A 160 5.21 8.15 14.69
CA GLY A 160 3.78 8.47 14.71
C GLY A 160 2.86 7.31 14.35
N ALA A 161 3.36 6.23 13.74
CA ALA A 161 2.59 5.02 13.50
C ALA A 161 2.60 4.08 14.72
N THR A 162 1.49 3.39 14.94
CA THR A 162 1.37 2.30 15.91
C THR A 162 1.77 0.95 15.31
N LYS A 163 1.72 0.84 13.98
CA LYS A 163 2.05 -0.34 13.20
C LYS A 163 2.30 0.06 11.75
N GLY A 164 3.20 -0.64 11.07
CA GLY A 164 3.46 -0.41 9.66
C GLY A 164 3.94 -1.65 8.92
N TRP A 165 3.81 -1.60 7.59
CA TRP A 165 4.19 -2.66 6.68
C TRP A 165 4.84 -2.07 5.43
N TRP A 166 5.88 -2.74 4.95
CA TRP A 166 6.49 -2.49 3.65
C TRP A 166 6.21 -3.69 2.75
N LYS A 167 5.43 -3.48 1.69
CA LYS A 167 5.18 -4.45 0.63
C LYS A 167 5.99 -4.04 -0.61
N VAL A 168 6.64 -4.98 -1.27
CA VAL A 168 7.31 -4.76 -2.56
C VAL A 168 7.10 -5.96 -3.48
N SER A 169 6.95 -5.73 -4.79
CA SER A 169 6.87 -6.78 -5.81
C SER A 169 8.14 -7.64 -5.83
N ASP A 170 7.98 -8.93 -6.12
CA ASP A 170 9.09 -9.88 -6.27
C ASP A 170 9.70 -9.90 -7.69
N ALA A 171 9.08 -9.18 -8.62
CA ALA A 171 9.50 -9.06 -10.01
C ALA A 171 9.28 -7.61 -10.53
N PRO A 172 10.05 -7.17 -11.53
CA PRO A 172 9.83 -5.87 -12.19
C PRO A 172 8.48 -5.77 -12.93
N PRO A 173 7.93 -4.55 -13.08
CA PRO A 173 8.42 -3.29 -12.51
C PRO A 173 8.33 -3.26 -10.98
N LEU A 174 9.02 -2.29 -10.36
CA LEU A 174 8.93 -2.12 -8.91
C LEU A 174 7.55 -1.56 -8.57
N GLU A 175 6.73 -2.37 -7.90
CA GLU A 175 5.50 -1.94 -7.25
C GLU A 175 5.72 -2.06 -5.75
N ALA A 176 5.51 -0.98 -5.00
CA ALA A 176 5.69 -1.00 -3.56
C ALA A 176 4.56 -0.27 -2.84
N THR A 177 4.31 -0.68 -1.60
CA THR A 177 3.34 -0.02 -0.72
C THR A 177 3.91 0.08 0.68
N LEU A 178 4.05 1.30 1.20
CA LEU A 178 4.22 1.53 2.62
C LEU A 178 2.84 1.74 3.24
N ARG A 179 2.46 0.90 4.20
CA ARG A 179 1.28 1.07 5.03
C ARG A 179 1.70 1.53 6.41
N ALA A 180 1.17 2.64 6.89
CA ALA A 180 1.39 3.18 8.24
C ALA A 180 0.06 3.46 8.91
N CYS A 181 -0.12 3.00 10.15
CA CYS A 181 -1.40 3.11 10.84
C CYS A 181 -1.28 3.78 12.20
N THR A 182 -2.15 4.73 12.47
CA THR A 182 -2.34 5.35 13.78
C THR A 182 -3.63 4.81 14.42
N ALA A 183 -4.04 5.38 15.55
CA ALA A 183 -5.34 5.09 16.13
C ALA A 183 -6.51 5.60 15.27
N ASP A 184 -6.26 6.59 14.41
CA ASP A 184 -7.30 7.37 13.72
C ASP A 184 -7.13 7.42 12.20
N ALA A 185 -6.02 6.90 11.65
CA ALA A 185 -5.76 6.88 10.22
C ALA A 185 -4.99 5.62 9.79
N LEU A 186 -5.34 5.09 8.63
CA LEU A 186 -4.51 4.20 7.82
C LEU A 186 -4.01 5.03 6.63
N LEU A 187 -2.69 5.14 6.51
CA LEU A 187 -1.98 5.80 5.43
C LEU A 187 -1.32 4.72 4.57
N ASP A 188 -1.68 4.64 3.29
CA ASP A 188 -0.93 3.87 2.30
C ASP A 188 -0.19 4.83 1.36
N ILE A 189 1.07 4.55 1.07
CA ILE A 189 1.85 5.21 0.03
C ILE A 189 2.24 4.15 -0.98
N GLU A 190 1.63 4.20 -2.15
CA GLU A 190 1.86 3.30 -3.26
C GLU A 190 2.84 3.93 -4.25
N LEU A 191 3.82 3.13 -4.68
CA LEU A 191 4.79 3.48 -5.71
C LEU A 191 4.62 2.48 -6.84
N ASP A 192 4.28 2.97 -8.04
CA ASP A 192 4.15 2.18 -9.25
C ASP A 192 5.18 2.69 -10.27
N TYR A 193 6.29 1.97 -10.44
CA TYR A 193 7.35 2.36 -11.35
C TYR A 193 7.09 1.86 -12.77
N GLU A 194 7.55 2.63 -13.75
CA GLU A 194 7.52 2.19 -15.15
C GLU A 194 8.43 0.97 -15.39
N ASP A 195 8.10 0.16 -16.40
CA ASP A 195 8.96 -0.98 -16.75
C ASP A 195 10.32 -0.51 -17.29
N GLY A 196 11.39 -1.16 -16.85
CA GLY A 196 12.75 -0.87 -17.25
C GLY A 196 13.35 0.41 -16.66
N VAL A 197 12.72 1.04 -15.66
CA VAL A 197 13.35 2.13 -14.90
C VAL A 197 13.91 1.65 -13.56
N ASP A 198 15.13 2.10 -13.25
CA ASP A 198 15.75 1.87 -11.94
C ASP A 198 15.58 3.13 -11.07
N TYR A 199 14.98 2.96 -9.88
CA TYR A 199 15.01 4.02 -8.87
C TYR A 199 16.41 4.18 -8.29
N GLN A 200 16.88 5.43 -8.20
CA GLN A 200 18.25 5.74 -7.75
C GLN A 200 18.37 5.92 -6.22
N GLY A 201 17.25 5.87 -5.48
CA GLY A 201 17.20 6.06 -4.02
C GLY A 201 16.84 4.78 -3.26
N ASP A 202 16.34 4.96 -2.02
CA ASP A 202 15.83 3.88 -1.19
C ASP A 202 14.32 4.07 -0.99
N PRO A 203 13.47 3.42 -1.81
CA PRO A 203 12.05 3.75 -1.86
C PRO A 203 11.35 3.44 -0.54
N ARG A 204 11.89 2.52 0.27
CA ARG A 204 11.38 2.24 1.61
C ARG A 204 11.67 3.40 2.55
N ASN A 205 12.93 3.79 2.69
CA ASN A 205 13.33 4.86 3.61
C ASN A 205 12.74 6.22 3.21
N ASP A 206 12.65 6.50 1.91
CA ASP A 206 12.03 7.73 1.40
C ASP A 206 10.53 7.76 1.72
N SER A 207 9.83 6.62 1.55
CA SER A 207 8.42 6.50 1.93
C SER A 207 8.20 6.60 3.44
N ILE A 208 9.10 6.06 4.26
CA ILE A 208 9.02 6.17 5.72
C ILE A 208 9.11 7.63 6.13
N ALA A 209 10.14 8.36 5.67
CA ALA A 209 10.31 9.77 5.98
C ALA A 209 9.11 10.61 5.51
N PHE A 210 8.55 10.27 4.35
CA PHE A 210 7.37 10.95 3.83
C PHE A 210 6.10 10.64 4.65
N ALA A 211 5.90 9.39 5.05
CA ALA A 211 4.81 9.00 5.94
C ALA A 211 4.90 9.70 7.29
N GLU A 212 6.09 9.78 7.89
CA GLU A 212 6.31 10.50 9.14
C GLU A 212 5.89 11.98 9.04
N GLN A 213 6.20 12.62 7.91
CA GLN A 213 5.78 13.99 7.66
C GLN A 213 4.24 14.10 7.61
N ILE A 214 3.58 13.24 6.82
CA ILE A 214 2.11 13.25 6.68
C ILE A 214 1.44 12.97 8.04
N LEU A 215 1.94 11.98 8.78
CA LEU A 215 1.40 11.61 10.09
C LEU A 215 1.60 12.72 11.13
N ALA A 216 2.66 13.51 11.03
CA ALA A 216 2.85 14.70 11.86
C ALA A 216 1.85 15.80 11.49
N ASP A 217 1.64 16.06 10.20
CA ASP A 217 0.70 17.08 9.71
C ASP A 217 -0.76 16.75 10.09
N LEU A 218 -1.12 15.46 10.16
CA LEU A 218 -2.44 15.00 10.63
C LEU A 218 -2.68 15.24 12.13
N GLN A 219 -1.63 15.43 12.94
CA GLN A 219 -1.74 15.66 14.38
C GLN A 219 -1.91 17.15 14.77
N GLY A 220 -1.66 18.07 13.81
CA GLY A 220 -1.71 19.52 14.02
C GLY A 220 -0.54 20.08 14.83
#